data_AF-A0A7C2DPE4-F1
#
_entry.id   AF-A0A7C2DPE4-F1
#
_cell.length_a   1.000
_cell.length_b   1.000
_cell.length_c   1.000
_cell.angle_alpha   90.00
_cell.angle_beta   90.00
_cell.angle_gamma   90.00
#
_symmetry.space_group_name_H-M   'P 1'
#
loop_
_entity.id
_entity.type
_entity.pdbx_description
1 polymer ?
#
loop_
_entity_poly.entity_id
_entity_poly.type
_entity_poly.pdbx_seq_one_letter_code
_entity_poly.pdbx_strand_id
1 'polypeptide(L)'
;MLRIEFHRPDAPEDVVGAATWDGRRVAVEAEDPEVRSAIERVFRPTPVVVDDAVLRRMGARGEVVLHPSSVEWFEEAAFARAPEVGLIARVVRPRLEGGWDPAGNYRRFRDQVRRLTLGSATA
;
A
#
# COMPACT_ATOMS: atom_id res chain seq x y z
N MET A 1 3.18 -8.17 -6.18
CA MET A 1 2.19 -7.36 -6.92
C MET A 1 1.23 -6.78 -5.90
N LEU A 2 1.06 -5.46 -5.89
CA LEU A 2 0.16 -4.75 -4.97
C LEU A 2 -1.01 -4.18 -5.78
N ARG A 3 -2.23 -4.31 -5.28
CA ARG A 3 -3.44 -3.76 -5.91
C ARG A 3 -4.09 -2.77 -4.96
N ILE A 4 -4.57 -1.66 -5.52
CA ILE A 4 -5.37 -0.66 -4.83
C ILE A 4 -6.69 -0.55 -5.56
N GLU A 5 -7.77 -0.70 -4.82
CA GLU A 5 -9.13 -0.45 -5.30
C GLU A 5 -9.53 0.99 -4.98
N PHE A 6 -10.30 1.60 -5.87
CA PHE A 6 -10.85 2.92 -5.71
C PHE A 6 -12.37 2.83 -5.61
N HIS A 7 -12.91 3.54 -4.63
CA HIS A 7 -14.33 3.56 -4.30
C HIS A 7 -14.85 4.99 -4.30
N ARG A 8 -16.16 5.16 -4.50
CA ARG A 8 -16.79 6.45 -4.22
C ARG A 8 -17.08 6.56 -2.72
N PRO A 9 -16.94 7.76 -2.11
CA PRO A 9 -17.22 7.95 -0.69
C PRO A 9 -18.66 7.60 -0.28
N ASP A 10 -19.62 7.79 -1.18
CA ASP A 10 -21.05 7.52 -0.99
C ASP A 10 -21.45 6.06 -1.25
N ALA A 11 -20.56 5.26 -1.87
CA ALA A 11 -20.74 3.84 -2.14
C ALA A 11 -19.40 3.08 -1.94
N PRO A 12 -18.94 2.94 -0.68
CA PRO A 12 -17.61 2.39 -0.37
C PRO A 12 -17.48 0.88 -0.69
N GLU A 13 -18.57 0.17 -0.88
CA GLU A 13 -18.61 -1.22 -1.33
C GLU A 13 -18.36 -1.36 -2.84
N ASP A 14 -18.63 -0.33 -3.62
CA ASP A 14 -18.55 -0.37 -5.07
C ASP A 14 -17.16 0.02 -5.56
N VAL A 15 -16.48 -0.92 -6.22
CA VAL A 15 -15.18 -0.67 -6.85
C VAL A 15 -15.43 0.01 -8.19
N VAL A 16 -15.02 1.27 -8.32
CA VAL A 16 -15.15 2.03 -9.57
C VAL A 16 -13.90 1.97 -10.45
N GLY A 17 -12.78 1.54 -9.87
CA GLY A 17 -11.54 1.32 -10.58
C GLY A 17 -10.47 0.72 -9.68
N ALA A 18 -9.33 0.39 -10.28
CA ALA A 18 -8.20 -0.16 -9.56
C ALA A 18 -6.88 0.26 -10.21
N ALA A 19 -5.83 0.22 -9.40
CA ALA A 19 -4.46 0.33 -9.88
C ALA A 19 -3.62 -0.83 -9.36
N THR A 20 -2.73 -1.34 -10.20
CA THR A 20 -1.83 -2.45 -9.88
C THR A 20 -0.39 -2.02 -10.08
N TRP A 21 0.46 -2.33 -9.08
CA TRP A 21 1.91 -2.17 -9.16
C TRP A 21 2.58 -3.50 -9.50
N ASP A 22 3.20 -3.57 -10.69
CA ASP A 22 3.90 -4.77 -11.20
C ASP A 22 5.39 -4.84 -10.80
N GLY A 23 5.86 -3.88 -10.00
CA GLY A 23 7.28 -3.74 -9.63
C GLY A 23 8.01 -2.66 -10.43
N ARG A 24 7.42 -2.17 -11.53
CA ARG A 24 8.03 -1.15 -12.39
C ARG A 24 7.07 -0.03 -12.79
N ARG A 25 5.81 -0.36 -13.04
CA ARG A 25 4.79 0.58 -13.52
C ARG A 25 3.46 0.38 -12.82
N VAL A 26 2.68 1.45 -12.85
CA VAL A 26 1.27 1.43 -12.47
C VAL A 26 0.44 1.07 -13.69
N ALA A 27 -0.41 0.05 -13.56
CA ALA A 27 -1.46 -0.26 -14.52
C ALA A 27 -2.81 0.15 -13.92
N VAL A 28 -3.58 0.99 -14.62
CA VAL A 28 -4.88 1.48 -14.19
C VAL A 28 -6.00 0.77 -14.95
N GLU A 29 -7.01 0.33 -14.22
CA GLU A 29 -8.21 -0.36 -14.73
C GLU A 29 -9.44 0.38 -14.22
N ALA A 30 -10.32 0.82 -15.13
CA ALA A 30 -11.64 1.35 -14.80
C ALA A 30 -12.53 1.28 -16.05
N GLU A 31 -13.81 0.98 -15.89
CA GLU A 31 -14.76 0.93 -17.00
C GLU A 31 -15.08 2.34 -17.50
N ASP A 32 -15.30 3.28 -16.58
CA ASP A 32 -15.56 4.68 -16.86
C ASP A 32 -14.25 5.42 -17.23
N PRO A 33 -14.15 6.02 -18.44
CA PRO A 33 -12.98 6.78 -18.87
C PRO A 33 -12.65 8.00 -18.00
N GLU A 34 -13.64 8.64 -17.37
CA GLU A 34 -13.43 9.78 -16.48
C GLU A 34 -12.77 9.33 -15.19
N VAL A 35 -13.28 8.24 -14.60
CA VAL A 35 -12.68 7.59 -13.43
C VAL A 35 -11.27 7.10 -13.74
N ARG A 36 -11.06 6.47 -14.91
CA ARG A 36 -9.72 6.06 -15.35
C ARG A 36 -8.75 7.23 -15.38
N SER A 37 -9.15 8.33 -16.01
CA SER A 37 -8.36 9.56 -16.11
C SER A 37 -8.09 10.19 -14.73
N ALA A 38 -9.05 10.11 -13.80
CA ALA A 38 -8.87 10.56 -12.43
C ALA A 38 -7.83 9.72 -11.67
N ILE A 39 -7.92 8.39 -11.77
CA ILE A 39 -6.94 7.48 -11.16
C ILE A 39 -5.55 7.65 -11.79
N GLU A 40 -5.45 7.87 -13.10
CA GLU A 40 -4.16 8.19 -13.74
C GLU A 40 -3.53 9.48 -13.19
N ARG A 41 -4.34 10.49 -12.83
CA ARG A 41 -3.84 11.72 -12.20
C ARG A 41 -3.27 11.48 -10.81
N VAL A 42 -3.87 10.59 -10.02
CA VAL A 42 -3.34 10.17 -8.71
C VAL A 42 -1.90 9.67 -8.84
N PHE A 43 -1.61 8.89 -9.88
CA PHE A 43 -0.29 8.31 -10.14
C PHE A 43 0.59 9.12 -11.09
N ARG A 44 0.34 10.43 -11.26
CA ARG A 44 1.32 11.30 -11.93
C ARG A 44 2.68 11.19 -11.21
N PRO A 45 3.81 11.07 -11.94
CA PRO A 45 5.12 10.75 -11.39
C PRO A 45 5.75 11.97 -10.71
N THR A 46 5.13 12.43 -9.63
CA THR A 46 5.57 13.50 -8.75
C THR A 46 5.81 12.93 -7.35
N PRO A 47 6.83 13.42 -6.62
CA PRO A 47 7.08 12.96 -5.26
C PRO A 47 5.88 13.14 -4.32
N VAL A 48 5.81 12.31 -3.29
CA VAL A 48 4.84 12.42 -2.18
C VAL A 48 5.63 12.63 -0.90
N VAL A 49 5.14 13.52 -0.05
CA VAL A 49 5.71 13.76 1.28
C VAL A 49 4.79 13.07 2.29
N VAL A 50 5.37 12.24 3.15
CA VAL A 50 4.61 11.40 4.10
C VAL A 50 5.23 11.48 5.47
N ASP A 51 4.41 11.55 6.52
CA ASP A 51 4.86 11.55 7.90
C ASP A 51 4.63 10.18 8.58
N ASP A 52 5.23 9.12 8.04
CA ASP A 52 5.12 7.75 8.58
C ASP A 52 6.41 7.30 9.28
N ALA A 53 6.29 6.90 10.56
CA ALA A 53 7.39 6.36 11.35
C ALA A 53 8.02 5.08 10.79
N VAL A 54 7.25 4.25 10.09
CA VAL A 54 7.71 2.99 9.50
C VAL A 54 8.62 3.24 8.29
N LEU A 55 8.39 4.33 7.56
CA LEU A 55 9.19 4.72 6.39
C LEU A 55 10.47 5.48 6.77
N ARG A 56 10.60 5.93 8.03
CA ARG A 56 11.79 6.65 8.50
C ARG A 56 12.96 5.70 8.68
N ARG A 57 14.16 6.16 8.31
CA ARG A 57 15.40 5.51 8.76
C ARG A 57 15.48 5.57 10.29
N MET A 58 16.05 4.53 10.90
CA MET A 58 16.25 4.48 12.34
C MET A 58 17.03 5.72 12.83
N GLY A 59 16.44 6.48 13.75
CA GLY A 59 17.02 7.72 14.29
C GLY A 59 16.68 8.99 13.51
N ALA A 60 16.01 8.90 12.35
CA ALA A 60 15.50 10.07 11.62
C ALA A 60 14.18 10.58 12.23
N ARG A 61 13.90 11.87 12.03
CA ARG A 61 12.68 12.56 12.48
C ARG A 61 12.06 13.35 11.33
N GLY A 62 10.74 13.53 11.37
CA GLY A 62 10.00 14.32 10.40
C GLY A 62 9.56 13.52 9.16
N GLU A 63 9.19 14.28 8.13
CA GLU A 63 8.62 13.77 6.88
C GLU A 63 9.64 12.99 6.04
N VAL A 64 9.13 12.07 5.23
CA VAL A 64 9.86 11.29 4.24
C VAL A 64 9.36 11.67 2.85
N VAL A 65 10.29 11.96 1.95
CA VAL A 65 9.97 12.19 0.53
C VAL A 65 10.09 10.87 -0.22
N LEU A 66 8.98 10.41 -0.79
CA LEU A 66 8.93 9.23 -1.64
C LEU A 66 9.00 9.64 -3.11
N HIS A 67 10.01 9.13 -3.81
CA HIS A 67 10.15 9.33 -5.25
C HIS A 67 9.32 8.32 -6.03
N PRO A 68 8.82 8.71 -7.22
CA PRO A 68 8.17 7.78 -8.13
C PRO A 68 9.02 6.55 -8.42
N SER A 69 8.37 5.43 -8.71
CA SER A 69 8.97 4.12 -9.03
C SER A 69 9.26 3.20 -7.84
N SER A 70 8.70 3.47 -6.67
CA SER A 70 8.71 2.53 -5.55
C SER A 70 7.28 2.08 -5.18
N VAL A 71 7.16 0.92 -4.52
CA VAL A 71 5.85 0.41 -4.08
C VAL A 71 5.28 1.29 -2.97
N GLU A 72 6.14 1.83 -2.11
CA GLU A 72 5.77 2.78 -1.05
C GLU A 72 5.22 4.06 -1.67
N TRP A 73 5.88 4.61 -2.69
CA TRP A 73 5.34 5.77 -3.41
C TRP A 73 3.99 5.46 -4.05
N PHE A 74 3.83 4.26 -4.64
CA PHE A 74 2.56 3.85 -5.24
C PHE A 74 1.43 3.78 -4.21
N GLU A 75 1.68 3.19 -3.04
CA GLU A 75 0.70 3.11 -1.95
C GLU A 75 0.36 4.49 -1.39
N GLU A 76 1.37 5.28 -1.03
CA GLU A 76 1.18 6.59 -0.42
C GLU A 76 0.62 7.64 -1.39
N ALA A 77 0.96 7.58 -2.68
CA ALA A 77 0.34 8.44 -3.68
C ALA A 77 -1.17 8.19 -3.79
N ALA A 78 -1.61 6.92 -3.70
CA ALA A 78 -3.01 6.60 -3.72
C ALA A 78 -3.75 7.16 -2.50
N PHE A 79 -3.21 6.97 -1.30
CA PHE A 79 -3.84 7.49 -0.07
C PHE A 79 -3.85 9.01 0.00
N ALA A 80 -2.75 9.66 -0.38
CA ALA A 80 -2.64 11.11 -0.32
C ALA A 80 -3.55 11.81 -1.33
N ARG A 81 -3.69 11.26 -2.56
CA ARG A 81 -4.30 11.98 -3.69
C ARG A 81 -5.68 11.46 -4.11
N ALA A 82 -6.08 10.25 -3.71
CA ALA A 82 -7.44 9.76 -4.02
C ALA A 82 -8.55 10.73 -3.54
N PRO A 83 -8.45 11.34 -2.34
CA PRO A 83 -9.45 12.31 -1.90
C PRO A 83 -9.57 13.54 -2.81
N GLU A 84 -8.46 13.98 -3.42
CA GLU A 84 -8.44 15.14 -4.32
C GLU A 84 -9.25 14.91 -5.61
N VAL A 85 -9.45 13.64 -5.98
CA VAL A 85 -10.26 13.24 -7.13
C VAL A 85 -11.62 12.66 -6.71
N GLY A 86 -12.00 12.82 -5.44
CA GLY A 86 -13.30 12.36 -4.91
C GLY A 86 -13.41 10.85 -4.76
N LEU A 87 -12.28 10.15 -4.56
CA LEU A 87 -12.23 8.69 -4.41
C LEU A 87 -11.60 8.29 -3.06
N ILE A 88 -11.88 7.06 -2.63
CA ILE A 88 -11.24 6.42 -1.49
C ILE A 88 -10.39 5.27 -2.02
N ALA A 89 -9.10 5.26 -1.66
CA ALA A 89 -8.18 4.19 -1.99
C ALA A 89 -8.17 3.10 -0.89
N ARG A 90 -8.19 1.84 -1.28
CA ARG A 90 -8.06 0.69 -0.38
C ARG A 90 -7.07 -0.32 -0.93
N VAL A 91 -6.08 -0.68 -0.11
CA VAL A 91 -5.11 -1.72 -0.47
C VAL A 91 -5.76 -3.09 -0.39
N VAL A 92 -5.65 -3.85 -1.48
CA VAL A 92 -6.12 -5.22 -1.58
C VAL A 92 -4.92 -6.13 -1.82
N ARG A 93 -4.70 -7.06 -0.89
CA ARG A 93 -3.71 -8.12 -1.11
C ARG A 93 -4.32 -9.12 -2.10
N PRO A 94 -3.61 -9.47 -3.19
CA PRO A 94 -4.09 -10.50 -4.08
C PRO A 94 -4.34 -11.77 -3.26
N ARG A 95 -5.53 -12.35 -3.41
CA ARG A 95 -5.87 -13.62 -2.78
C ARG A 95 -4.90 -14.65 -3.37
N LEU A 96 -3.93 -15.10 -2.57
CA LEU A 96 -3.13 -16.26 -2.94
C LEU A 96 -4.12 -17.42 -3.10
N GLU A 97 -4.16 -18.06 -4.26
CA GLU A 97 -4.85 -19.33 -4.43
C GLU A 97 -4.12 -20.37 -3.57
N GLY A 98 -4.60 -20.53 -2.35
CA GLY A 98 -4.01 -21.35 -1.31
C GLY A 98 -4.70 -20.98 -0.01
N GLY A 99 -5.47 -21.91 0.56
CA GLY A 99 -6.11 -21.72 1.85
C GLY A 99 -5.10 -21.37 2.94
N TRP A 100 -5.61 -20.93 4.10
CA TRP A 100 -4.82 -20.67 5.30
C TRP A 100 -3.81 -21.80 5.56
N ASP A 101 -2.52 -21.55 5.33
CA ASP A 101 -1.44 -22.49 5.65
C ASP A 101 -0.87 -22.17 7.04
N PRO A 102 -1.11 -23.02 8.07
CA PRO A 102 -0.51 -22.82 9.38
C PRO A 102 1.03 -22.88 9.37
N ALA A 103 1.66 -23.42 8.32
CA ALA A 103 3.12 -23.39 8.12
C ALA A 103 3.63 -22.04 7.56
N GLY A 104 2.77 -21.17 7.03
CA GLY A 104 3.15 -19.81 6.62
C GLY A 104 3.54 -18.89 7.80
N ASN A 105 3.34 -19.36 9.04
CA ASN A 105 3.65 -18.64 10.27
C ASN A 105 5.13 -18.79 10.72
N TYR A 106 5.98 -19.43 9.91
CA TYR A 106 7.42 -19.44 10.17
C TYR A 106 7.99 -18.02 10.00
N ARG A 107 8.27 -17.38 11.14
CA ARG A 107 9.08 -16.17 11.17
C ARG A 107 10.52 -16.52 10.79
N ARG A 108 11.27 -15.55 10.27
CA ARG A 108 12.71 -15.75 10.01
C ARG A 108 13.40 -16.13 11.32
N PHE A 109 14.42 -16.98 11.26
CA PHE A 109 15.13 -17.49 12.44
C PHE A 109 15.51 -16.38 13.45
N ARG A 110 15.93 -15.20 12.95
CA ARG A 110 16.29 -14.04 13.79
C ARG A 110 15.11 -13.50 14.62
N ASP A 111 13.90 -13.50 14.08
CA ASP A 111 12.69 -13.05 14.77
C ASP A 111 12.22 -14.08 15.80
N GLN A 112 12.44 -15.36 15.53
CA GLN A 112 12.17 -16.46 16.46
C GLN A 112 13.11 -16.40 17.68
N VAL A 113 14.41 -16.16 17.44
CA VAL A 113 15.43 -16.04 18.49
C VAL A 113 15.13 -14.83 19.37
N ARG A 114 14.91 -13.64 18.78
CA ARG A 114 14.64 -12.40 19.53
C ARG A 114 13.46 -12.54 20.50
N ARG A 115 12.41 -13.28 20.14
CA ARG A 115 11.27 -13.57 21.05
C ARG A 115 11.68 -14.48 22.21
N LEU A 116 12.42 -15.54 21.94
CA LEU A 116 12.85 -16.48 22.99
C LEU A 116 13.85 -15.83 23.95
N THR A 117 14.68 -14.91 23.47
CA THR A 117 15.64 -14.20 24.33
C THR A 117 15.02 -13.03 25.10
N LEU A 118 13.98 -12.37 24.56
CA LEU A 118 13.28 -11.26 25.23
C LEU A 118 12.06 -11.69 26.05
N GLY A 119 11.51 -12.89 25.81
CA GLY A 119 10.35 -13.44 26.51
C GLY A 119 10.68 -14.33 27.71
N SER A 120 11.97 -14.60 27.98
CA SER A 120 12.41 -15.43 29.11
C SER A 120 12.76 -14.62 30.36
N ALA A 121 12.15 -13.43 30.51
CA ALA A 121 12.34 -12.56 31.66
C ALA A 121 10.99 -12.21 32.31
N THR A 122 10.24 -13.23 32.72
CA THR A 122 9.24 -13.15 33.81
C THR A 122 8.81 -14.56 34.21
N ALA A 123 8.93 -14.83 35.52
CA ALA A 123 8.67 -16.06 36.29
C ALA A 123 9.76 -17.14 36.24
#